data_AF-A5DKK1-F1
#
_entry.id   AF-A5DKK1-F1
#
_cell.length_a   1.000
_cell.length_b   1.000
_cell.length_c   1.000
_cell.angle_alpha   90.00
_cell.angle_beta   90.00
_cell.angle_gamma   90.00
#
_symmetry.space_group_name_H-M   'P 1'
#
loop_
_entity.id
_entity.type
_entity.pdbx_description
1 polymer ?
#
loop_
_entity_poly.entity_id
_entity_poly.type
_entity_poly.pdbx_seq_one_letter_code
_entity_poly.pdbx_strand_id
1 'polypeptide(L)'
;MVTSAVFFCFGGWVSILGELIAESIAHIPLKLSRLILNFAASRIYRGSIFIYFLSSTHSWMALLGSRHRHATVSLYRSILRGASRLKKTSLPEFISNGEIEHELQKMKIDPKLYLQYLSSEVKYTAQDEFRARERKASASSLRNKIESASVISEQLKSVNQSNGDKKAWKTFLELLIAHRKKAFREQEWRVENIERRDELRAADPAFTSRWMRKRRARESARISARKAREKKENSNKPKLSKDDRYSSHLLRRYLKTLQLRKDIPLPHLLPYTPIDHQYTTNTPSASIIIPGSTKKSAITAAYDSEYIESIVIPGLEYDINQHHYLEDLRKIVEERGPFKVKINYTGAGLMSMPYIRMPYRRSTAMKNIAMDIKKSMLASRINSIWKIADSKLPTSEVKLKDGSYAVKGCNGFGEEERMFPRDYYFNLAIWEDFYEHSLAEKIRKQTKNDSEHEQEQRPEDKILWTTFIEDTNVALREEVNSFFQKYRYLKSKSSPLLRIQQVLQKKQLKHYDSQVQNFAAIIESLNRDRVFKHSELVNSREVKTAYKDYNGQDGVPHIERVGMGMQLADYLQEKGYRFFKWGMKFDKRFKF
;
A
#
# COMPACT_ATOMS: atom_id res chain seq x y z
N MET A 1 59.97 -33.75 19.19
CA MET A 1 59.30 -33.19 20.39
C MET A 1 57.88 -32.82 19.97
N VAL A 2 56.86 -33.69 20.06
CA VAL A 2 56.21 -34.27 21.26
C VAL A 2 55.72 -33.09 22.14
N THR A 3 54.43 -32.72 22.21
CA THR A 3 53.19 -33.44 22.60
C THR A 3 51.93 -32.75 22.01
N SER A 4 50.95 -33.48 21.43
CA SER A 4 49.66 -33.98 22.00
C SER A 4 48.68 -32.90 22.48
N ALA A 5 47.53 -32.68 21.81
CA ALA A 5 46.23 -33.41 21.91
C ALA A 5 45.53 -33.14 23.26
N VAL A 6 44.23 -32.81 23.41
CA VAL A 6 42.96 -33.52 23.09
C VAL A 6 41.83 -32.48 23.38
N PHE A 7 40.77 -32.25 22.58
CA PHE A 7 39.45 -32.91 22.70
C PHE A 7 38.46 -32.50 21.59
N PHE A 8 37.57 -33.44 21.33
CA PHE A 8 36.72 -33.68 20.17
C PHE A 8 35.36 -32.95 20.16
N CYS A 9 34.88 -32.74 18.93
CA CYS A 9 33.52 -32.90 18.39
C CYS A 9 32.33 -33.08 19.35
N PHE A 10 31.33 -32.21 19.25
CA PHE A 10 29.90 -32.58 19.23
C PHE A 10 29.08 -31.41 18.68
N GLY A 11 28.59 -31.51 17.45
CA GLY A 11 27.79 -30.44 16.83
C GLY A 11 27.12 -30.79 15.50
N GLY A 12 26.88 -32.08 15.23
CA GLY A 12 26.47 -32.55 13.89
C GLY A 12 25.18 -33.35 13.81
N TRP A 13 24.37 -33.49 14.87
CA TRP A 13 23.26 -34.47 14.88
C TRP A 13 21.86 -33.92 15.26
N VAL A 14 21.67 -32.61 15.41
CA VAL A 14 20.35 -32.05 15.78
C VAL A 14 19.61 -31.37 14.62
N SER A 15 20.27 -31.05 13.49
CA SER A 15 19.57 -30.43 12.35
C SER A 15 18.88 -31.41 11.41
N ILE A 16 19.25 -32.69 11.39
CA ILE A 16 18.74 -33.64 10.38
C ILE A 16 17.41 -34.30 10.80
N LEU A 17 17.06 -34.32 12.09
CA LEU A 17 15.74 -34.80 12.55
C LEU A 17 14.61 -33.75 12.36
N GLY A 18 14.96 -32.46 12.25
CA GLY A 18 14.00 -31.37 12.04
C GLY A 18 13.47 -31.27 10.61
N GLU A 19 14.26 -31.69 9.62
CA GLU A 19 13.86 -31.64 8.20
C GLU A 19 13.09 -32.89 7.75
N LEU A 20 13.31 -34.06 8.36
CA LEU A 20 12.62 -35.30 8.00
C LEU A 20 11.15 -35.39 8.48
N ILE A 21 10.77 -34.63 9.50
CA ILE A 21 9.36 -34.55 9.97
C ILE A 21 8.57 -33.52 9.15
N ALA A 22 9.25 -32.54 8.55
CA ALA A 22 8.62 -31.52 7.70
C ALA A 22 8.21 -32.08 6.32
N GLU A 23 8.92 -33.07 5.79
CA GLU A 23 8.61 -33.65 4.47
C GLU A 23 7.52 -34.74 4.49
N SER A 24 7.26 -35.40 5.62
CA SER A 24 6.26 -36.48 5.69
C SER A 24 4.81 -35.99 5.83
N ILE A 25 4.59 -34.71 6.18
CA ILE A 25 3.23 -34.11 6.30
C ILE A 25 2.75 -33.51 4.97
N ALA A 26 3.60 -33.44 3.94
CA ALA A 26 3.28 -32.81 2.65
C ALA A 26 2.47 -33.69 1.68
N HIS A 27 2.23 -34.98 1.97
CA HIS A 27 1.52 -35.91 1.07
C HIS A 27 0.22 -36.50 1.64
N ILE A 28 -0.67 -35.65 2.17
CA ILE A 28 -2.08 -36.03 2.37
C ILE A 28 -2.94 -35.30 1.31
N PRO A 29 -3.66 -36.02 0.43
CA PRO A 29 -4.45 -35.39 -0.62
C PRO A 29 -5.63 -34.57 -0.04
N LEU A 30 -5.78 -33.35 -0.56
CA LEU A 30 -6.76 -32.30 -0.21
C LEU A 30 -8.25 -32.72 -0.18
N LYS A 31 -8.59 -33.96 -0.53
CA LYS A 31 -9.95 -34.52 -0.39
C LYS A 31 -10.22 -35.12 1.01
N LEU A 32 -9.20 -35.59 1.74
CA LEU A 32 -9.40 -36.12 3.10
C LEU A 32 -9.51 -35.00 4.16
N SER A 33 -8.80 -33.88 3.97
CA SER A 33 -8.86 -32.73 4.88
C SER A 33 -10.22 -32.03 4.88
N ARG A 34 -10.93 -32.01 3.74
CA ARG A 34 -12.31 -31.50 3.65
C ARG A 34 -13.35 -32.41 4.32
N LEU A 35 -13.11 -33.73 4.36
CA LEU A 35 -14.03 -34.67 5.02
C LEU A 35 -13.91 -34.60 6.55
N ILE A 36 -12.70 -34.39 7.08
CA ILE A 36 -12.46 -34.19 8.52
C ILE A 36 -12.93 -32.80 8.98
N LEU A 37 -12.76 -31.75 8.16
CA LEU A 37 -13.29 -30.40 8.46
C LEU A 37 -14.83 -30.32 8.42
N ASN A 38 -15.48 -31.07 7.51
CA ASN A 38 -16.95 -31.14 7.48
C ASN A 38 -17.53 -31.99 8.62
N PHE A 39 -16.81 -33.03 9.07
CA PHE A 39 -17.21 -33.80 10.25
C PHE A 39 -17.04 -32.99 11.55
N ALA A 40 -16.02 -32.13 11.64
CA ALA A 40 -15.81 -31.20 12.75
C ALA A 40 -16.81 -30.03 12.75
N ALA A 41 -17.19 -29.51 11.58
CA ALA A 41 -18.15 -28.41 11.45
C ALA A 41 -19.59 -28.81 11.87
N SER A 42 -20.00 -30.07 11.67
CA SER A 42 -21.33 -30.54 12.11
C SER A 42 -21.47 -30.64 13.64
N ARG A 43 -20.36 -30.80 14.37
CA ARG A 43 -20.35 -30.84 15.85
C ARG A 43 -20.24 -29.46 16.50
N ILE A 44 -19.86 -28.42 15.74
CA ILE A 44 -19.68 -27.05 16.24
C ILE A 44 -20.99 -26.26 16.27
N TYR A 45 -22.02 -26.66 15.52
CA TYR A 45 -23.31 -25.96 15.52
C TYR A 45 -24.14 -26.08 16.81
N ARG A 46 -23.77 -26.97 17.75
CA ARG A 46 -24.32 -26.96 19.12
C ARG A 46 -23.49 -26.15 20.13
N GLY A 47 -22.34 -25.62 19.73
CA GLY A 47 -21.43 -24.84 20.59
C GLY A 47 -21.55 -23.31 20.46
N SER A 48 -22.27 -22.80 19.46
CA SER A 48 -22.29 -21.37 19.13
C SER A 48 -23.07 -20.48 20.10
N ILE A 49 -23.88 -21.05 21.00
CA ILE A 49 -24.51 -20.31 22.10
C ILE A 49 -23.56 -20.16 23.31
N PHE A 50 -22.46 -20.91 23.35
CA PHE A 50 -21.54 -20.93 24.51
C PHE A 50 -20.33 -19.97 24.37
N ILE A 51 -20.04 -19.47 23.16
CA ILE A 51 -18.84 -18.65 22.91
C ILE A 51 -19.05 -17.17 23.27
N TYR A 52 -20.29 -16.67 23.26
CA TYR A 52 -20.58 -15.31 23.72
C TYR A 52 -20.38 -15.10 25.23
N PHE A 53 -20.32 -16.17 26.03
CA PHE A 53 -20.06 -16.09 27.47
C PHE A 53 -18.57 -16.05 27.86
N LEU A 54 -17.65 -16.36 26.93
CA LEU A 54 -16.21 -16.47 27.21
C LEU A 54 -15.40 -15.19 26.89
N SER A 55 -16.02 -14.15 26.31
CA SER A 55 -15.34 -12.88 26.02
C SER A 55 -15.14 -11.98 27.25
N SER A 56 -15.80 -12.28 28.37
CA SER A 56 -15.88 -11.39 29.53
C SER A 56 -14.76 -11.57 30.59
N THR A 57 -13.80 -12.47 30.40
CA THR A 57 -12.73 -12.74 31.39
C THR A 57 -11.41 -12.02 31.11
N HIS A 58 -11.37 -11.08 30.17
CA HIS A 58 -10.16 -10.36 29.69
C HIS A 58 -9.55 -9.36 30.68
N SER A 59 -9.86 -9.46 31.96
CA SER A 59 -9.56 -8.42 32.95
C SER A 59 -8.43 -8.81 33.91
N TRP A 60 -8.45 -10.05 34.40
CA TRP A 60 -7.34 -10.67 35.16
C TRP A 60 -6.19 -11.14 34.26
N MET A 61 -6.44 -11.29 32.96
CA MET A 61 -5.58 -12.03 32.03
C MET A 61 -4.30 -11.30 31.59
N ALA A 62 -4.10 -10.03 31.99
CA ALA A 62 -2.92 -9.26 31.57
C ALA A 62 -1.75 -9.30 32.56
N LEU A 63 -1.97 -9.70 33.82
CA LEU A 63 -0.95 -9.63 34.89
C LEU A 63 -0.36 -10.99 35.29
N LEU A 64 -1.11 -12.08 35.08
CA LEU A 64 -0.61 -13.44 35.32
C LEU A 64 -0.07 -13.99 34.01
N GLY A 65 1.24 -14.18 33.91
CA GLY A 65 1.84 -14.94 32.81
C GLY A 65 1.13 -16.29 32.59
N SER A 66 1.30 -16.86 31.40
CA SER A 66 0.60 -18.07 30.92
C SER A 66 0.53 -19.25 31.92
N ARG A 67 1.48 -19.32 32.87
CA ARG A 67 1.60 -20.37 33.91
C ARG A 67 0.46 -20.40 34.94
N HIS A 68 -0.15 -19.28 35.32
CA HIS A 68 -1.22 -19.26 36.35
C HIS A 68 -2.64 -19.18 35.77
N ARG A 69 -2.76 -19.08 34.44
CA ARG A 69 -4.04 -19.02 33.72
C ARG A 69 -4.87 -20.28 33.93
N HIS A 70 -4.25 -21.45 33.87
CA HIS A 70 -4.97 -22.71 34.05
C HIS A 70 -5.46 -22.89 35.49
N ALA A 71 -4.66 -22.51 36.48
CA ALA A 71 -5.04 -22.60 37.89
C ALA A 71 -6.21 -21.67 38.24
N THR A 72 -6.18 -20.41 37.80
CA THR A 72 -7.27 -19.45 38.06
C THR A 72 -8.57 -19.81 37.34
N VAL A 73 -8.48 -20.26 36.08
CA VAL A 73 -9.65 -20.76 35.34
C VAL A 73 -10.21 -22.04 35.96
N SER A 74 -9.35 -22.94 36.44
CA SER A 74 -9.77 -24.16 37.14
C SER A 74 -10.49 -23.82 38.45
N LEU A 75 -9.94 -22.90 39.25
CA LEU A 75 -10.51 -22.43 40.50
C LEU A 75 -11.90 -21.79 40.28
N TYR A 76 -12.01 -20.89 39.31
CA TYR A 76 -13.28 -20.26 38.93
C TYR A 76 -14.33 -21.30 38.52
N ARG A 77 -13.96 -22.27 37.68
CA ARG A 77 -14.85 -23.37 37.26
C ARG A 77 -15.25 -24.25 38.44
N SER A 78 -14.34 -24.49 39.39
CA SER A 78 -14.62 -25.26 40.61
C SER A 78 -15.71 -24.58 41.46
N ILE A 79 -15.60 -23.27 41.68
CA ILE A 79 -16.58 -22.47 42.42
C ILE A 79 -17.94 -22.49 41.71
N LEU A 80 -17.99 -22.25 40.39
CA LEU A 80 -19.26 -22.27 39.64
C LEU A 80 -19.96 -23.63 39.64
N ARG A 81 -19.18 -24.71 39.55
CA ARG A 81 -19.70 -26.09 39.64
C ARG A 81 -20.21 -26.38 41.05
N GLY A 82 -19.46 -25.99 42.08
CA GLY A 82 -19.87 -26.10 43.48
C GLY A 82 -21.17 -25.35 43.76
N ALA A 83 -21.26 -24.08 43.35
CA ALA A 83 -22.46 -23.26 43.50
C ALA A 83 -23.68 -23.86 42.78
N SER A 84 -23.48 -24.53 41.64
CA SER A 84 -24.58 -25.19 40.91
C SER A 84 -25.09 -26.46 41.60
N ARG A 85 -24.24 -27.12 42.39
CA ARG A 85 -24.58 -28.34 43.14
C ARG A 85 -25.33 -28.06 44.44
N LEU A 86 -25.20 -26.85 45.01
CA LEU A 86 -25.98 -26.39 46.18
C LEU A 86 -27.51 -26.49 45.98
N LYS A 87 -27.98 -26.46 44.74
CA LYS A 87 -29.41 -26.64 44.43
C LYS A 87 -29.92 -28.07 44.70
N LYS A 88 -29.03 -29.04 44.85
CA LYS A 88 -29.32 -30.47 44.97
C LYS A 88 -28.95 -31.05 46.35
N THR A 89 -28.36 -30.25 47.22
CA THR A 89 -27.92 -30.68 48.56
C THR A 89 -29.09 -30.64 49.55
N SER A 90 -29.19 -31.65 50.41
CA SER A 90 -30.05 -31.64 51.59
C SER A 90 -29.45 -30.74 52.67
N LEU A 91 -30.30 -30.00 53.37
CA LEU A 91 -29.90 -29.04 54.40
C LEU A 91 -29.89 -29.72 55.77
N PRO A 92 -28.84 -29.53 56.59
CA PRO A 92 -28.84 -29.98 57.97
C PRO A 92 -29.50 -28.95 58.89
N GLU A 93 -30.32 -29.42 59.83
CA GLU A 93 -30.84 -28.57 60.92
C GLU A 93 -29.77 -28.42 62.02
N PHE A 94 -29.41 -27.19 62.36
CA PHE A 94 -28.51 -26.90 63.48
C PHE A 94 -28.93 -25.62 64.21
N ILE A 95 -28.61 -25.56 65.51
CA ILE A 95 -28.89 -24.42 66.38
C ILE A 95 -27.68 -23.48 66.32
N SER A 96 -27.91 -22.20 66.04
CA SER A 96 -26.89 -21.16 66.01
C SER A 96 -27.46 -19.83 66.49
N ASN A 97 -26.63 -19.01 67.13
CA ASN A 97 -27.04 -17.71 67.66
C ASN A 97 -26.65 -16.58 66.68
N GLY A 98 -27.40 -15.47 66.68
CA GLY A 98 -27.04 -14.22 65.99
C GLY A 98 -27.46 -14.16 64.52
N GLU A 99 -26.67 -13.55 63.64
CA GLU A 99 -27.03 -13.34 62.22
C GLU A 99 -27.21 -14.64 61.43
N ILE A 100 -26.59 -15.73 61.88
CA ILE A 100 -26.77 -17.06 61.29
C ILE A 100 -28.18 -17.58 61.59
N GLU A 101 -28.75 -17.23 62.76
CA GLU A 101 -30.12 -17.59 63.12
C GLU A 101 -31.15 -16.95 62.18
N HIS A 102 -30.93 -15.69 61.81
CA HIS A 102 -31.77 -14.99 60.85
C HIS A 102 -31.68 -15.59 59.44
N GLU A 103 -30.50 -16.05 59.02
CA GLU A 103 -30.36 -16.81 57.77
C GLU A 103 -31.04 -18.18 57.85
N LEU A 104 -30.96 -18.88 58.98
CA LEU A 104 -31.69 -20.13 59.22
C LEU A 104 -33.21 -19.92 59.26
N GLN A 105 -33.70 -18.78 59.77
CA GLN A 105 -35.12 -18.43 59.72
C GLN A 105 -35.59 -18.18 58.28
N LYS A 106 -34.80 -17.48 57.45
CA LYS A 106 -35.07 -17.36 56.01
C LYS A 106 -35.09 -18.71 55.30
N MET A 107 -34.21 -19.62 55.70
CA MET A 107 -34.14 -20.98 55.17
C MET A 107 -35.38 -21.82 55.53
N LYS A 108 -35.96 -21.63 56.73
CA LYS A 108 -37.15 -22.36 57.18
C LYS A 108 -38.42 -22.00 56.41
N ILE A 109 -38.49 -20.79 55.84
CA ILE A 109 -39.67 -20.31 55.09
C ILE A 109 -39.79 -21.02 53.74
N ASP A 110 -38.73 -21.03 52.94
CA ASP A 110 -38.66 -21.79 51.68
C ASP A 110 -37.23 -22.29 51.39
N PRO A 111 -36.92 -23.55 51.74
CA PRO A 111 -35.59 -24.12 51.56
C PRO A 111 -35.14 -24.18 50.10
N LYS A 112 -36.07 -24.44 49.17
CA LYS A 112 -35.73 -24.60 47.74
C LYS A 112 -35.39 -23.26 47.12
N LEU A 113 -36.18 -22.23 47.41
CA LEU A 113 -35.96 -20.88 46.90
C LEU A 113 -34.70 -20.26 47.51
N TYR A 114 -34.46 -20.45 48.81
CA TYR A 114 -33.25 -19.97 49.47
C TYR A 114 -31.97 -20.55 48.87
N LEU A 115 -31.91 -21.87 48.63
CA LEU A 115 -30.77 -22.52 47.97
C LEU A 115 -30.54 -22.01 46.54
N GLN A 116 -31.61 -21.66 45.82
CA GLN A 116 -31.49 -21.04 44.50
C GLN A 116 -30.89 -19.64 44.58
N TYR A 117 -31.33 -18.82 45.54
CA TYR A 117 -30.77 -17.48 45.76
C TYR A 117 -29.29 -17.55 46.15
N LEU A 118 -28.94 -18.40 47.10
CA LEU A 118 -27.57 -18.57 47.54
C LEU A 118 -26.66 -19.10 46.41
N SER A 119 -27.17 -20.03 45.59
CA SER A 119 -26.48 -20.49 44.37
C SER A 119 -26.24 -19.34 43.38
N SER A 120 -27.22 -18.45 43.20
CA SER A 120 -27.11 -17.31 42.29
C SER A 120 -26.16 -16.24 42.81
N GLU A 121 -26.18 -15.96 44.12
CA GLU A 121 -25.32 -14.99 44.77
C GLU A 121 -23.85 -15.39 44.65
N VAL A 122 -23.51 -16.65 44.97
CA VAL A 122 -22.13 -17.17 44.85
C VAL A 122 -21.63 -17.10 43.40
N LYS A 123 -22.50 -17.34 42.41
CA LYS A 123 -22.13 -17.23 41.00
C LYS A 123 -21.88 -15.78 40.59
N TYR A 124 -22.73 -14.88 41.04
CA TYR A 124 -22.63 -13.46 40.75
C TYR A 124 -21.36 -12.85 41.38
N THR A 125 -21.12 -13.12 42.66
CA THR A 125 -19.91 -12.65 43.37
C THR A 125 -18.63 -13.21 42.75
N ALA A 126 -18.61 -14.50 42.40
CA ALA A 126 -17.47 -15.09 41.69
C ALA A 126 -17.27 -14.47 40.29
N GLN A 127 -18.33 -14.06 39.59
CA GLN A 127 -18.18 -13.37 38.31
C GLN A 127 -17.57 -11.98 38.49
N ASP A 128 -18.06 -11.22 39.46
CA ASP A 128 -17.62 -9.84 39.69
C ASP A 128 -16.17 -9.79 40.19
N GLU A 129 -15.77 -10.63 41.14
CA GLU A 129 -14.40 -10.67 41.69
C GLU A 129 -13.35 -11.07 40.62
N PHE A 130 -13.68 -12.06 39.78
CA PHE A 130 -12.79 -12.49 38.68
C PHE A 130 -12.82 -11.54 37.47
N ARG A 131 -13.78 -10.59 37.40
CA ARG A 131 -13.84 -9.54 36.37
C ARG A 131 -13.21 -8.22 36.83
N ALA A 132 -13.15 -7.97 38.14
CA ALA A 132 -12.60 -6.74 38.71
C ALA A 132 -11.19 -6.44 38.17
N ARG A 133 -11.03 -5.26 37.57
CA ARG A 133 -9.82 -4.83 36.84
C ARG A 133 -8.97 -3.95 37.75
N GLU A 134 -7.92 -4.50 38.36
CA GLU A 134 -7.00 -3.70 39.17
C GLU A 134 -6.00 -2.96 38.29
N ARG A 135 -6.00 -1.62 38.36
CA ARG A 135 -5.09 -0.77 37.58
C ARG A 135 -3.63 -0.85 38.04
N LYS A 136 -3.38 -1.41 39.23
CA LYS A 136 -2.05 -1.66 39.85
C LYS A 136 -2.14 -2.82 40.87
N ALA A 137 -2.33 -4.06 40.40
CA ALA A 137 -2.36 -5.20 41.31
C ALA A 137 -0.95 -5.53 41.83
N SER A 138 -0.75 -5.50 43.15
CA SER A 138 0.46 -6.05 43.77
C SER A 138 0.39 -7.59 43.78
N ALA A 139 1.54 -8.27 43.77
CA ALA A 139 1.59 -9.73 43.86
C ALA A 139 0.95 -10.26 45.16
N SER A 140 1.01 -9.48 46.25
CA SER A 140 0.36 -9.79 47.53
C SER A 140 -1.17 -9.71 47.46
N SER A 141 -1.74 -8.69 46.81
CA SER A 141 -3.20 -8.57 46.60
C SER A 141 -3.73 -9.79 45.84
N LEU A 142 -3.01 -10.19 44.79
CA LEU A 142 -3.40 -11.32 43.95
C LEU A 142 -3.32 -12.66 44.69
N ARG A 143 -2.27 -12.87 45.50
CA ARG A 143 -2.14 -14.05 46.36
C ARG A 143 -3.33 -14.17 47.32
N ASN A 144 -3.67 -13.08 48.02
CA ASN A 144 -4.77 -13.07 48.98
C ASN A 144 -6.12 -13.38 48.31
N LYS A 145 -6.33 -12.95 47.07
CA LYS A 145 -7.55 -13.29 46.30
C LYS A 145 -7.61 -14.74 45.84
N ILE A 146 -6.47 -15.31 45.46
CA ILE A 146 -6.40 -16.73 45.09
C ILE A 146 -6.65 -17.59 46.33
N GLU A 147 -6.07 -17.21 47.47
CA GLU A 147 -6.26 -17.89 48.76
C GLU A 147 -7.70 -17.79 49.27
N SER A 148 -8.34 -16.61 49.18
CA SER A 148 -9.76 -16.49 49.54
C SER A 148 -10.66 -17.31 48.62
N ALA A 149 -10.36 -17.34 47.31
CA ALA A 149 -11.09 -18.15 46.34
C ALA A 149 -10.85 -19.67 46.52
N SER A 150 -9.67 -20.10 46.97
CA SER A 150 -9.43 -21.51 47.34
C SER A 150 -10.22 -21.92 48.57
N VAL A 151 -10.24 -21.07 49.61
CA VAL A 151 -11.05 -21.31 50.81
C VAL A 151 -12.53 -21.45 50.45
N ILE A 152 -13.08 -20.54 49.63
CA ILE A 152 -14.47 -20.63 49.17
C ILE A 152 -14.71 -21.92 48.36
N SER A 153 -13.78 -22.30 47.47
CA SER A 153 -13.91 -23.53 46.70
C SER A 153 -13.85 -24.79 47.56
N GLU A 154 -13.08 -24.80 48.65
CA GLU A 154 -12.99 -25.92 49.59
C GLU A 154 -14.26 -26.03 50.43
N GLN A 155 -14.75 -24.93 50.99
CA GLN A 155 -16.01 -24.90 51.75
C GLN A 155 -17.19 -25.36 50.88
N LEU A 156 -17.26 -24.93 49.62
CA LEU A 156 -18.28 -25.41 48.67
C LEU A 156 -18.14 -26.91 48.37
N LYS A 157 -16.94 -27.49 48.36
CA LYS A 157 -16.76 -28.94 48.18
C LYS A 157 -17.24 -29.69 49.42
N SER A 158 -16.90 -29.22 50.62
CA SER A 158 -17.31 -29.81 51.90
C SER A 158 -18.83 -29.80 52.07
N VAL A 159 -19.49 -28.69 51.69
CA VAL A 159 -20.96 -28.57 51.73
C VAL A 159 -21.66 -29.51 50.73
N ASN A 160 -21.01 -29.82 49.60
CA ASN A 160 -21.57 -30.66 48.54
C ASN A 160 -21.27 -32.16 48.67
N GLN A 161 -20.49 -32.60 49.67
CA GLN A 161 -20.24 -34.02 49.94
C GLN A 161 -21.45 -34.63 50.69
N SER A 162 -21.72 -35.91 50.44
CA SER A 162 -22.93 -36.63 50.84
C SER A 162 -23.20 -36.54 52.35
N ASN A 163 -24.28 -35.84 52.71
CA ASN A 163 -24.67 -35.34 54.03
C ASN A 163 -23.74 -34.24 54.58
N GLY A 164 -23.98 -33.00 54.12
CA GLY A 164 -23.21 -31.83 54.54
C GLY A 164 -23.20 -31.67 56.07
N ASP A 165 -22.01 -31.78 56.66
CA ASP A 165 -21.79 -31.59 58.08
C ASP A 165 -22.34 -30.23 58.55
N LYS A 166 -23.01 -30.22 59.71
CA LYS A 166 -23.52 -28.99 60.36
C LYS A 166 -22.42 -27.92 60.48
N LYS A 167 -21.18 -28.36 60.76
CA LYS A 167 -20.01 -27.48 60.86
C LYS A 167 -19.64 -26.83 59.53
N ALA A 168 -19.69 -27.58 58.42
CA ALA A 168 -19.34 -27.08 57.08
C ALA A 168 -20.36 -26.05 56.56
N TRP A 169 -21.65 -26.25 56.86
CA TRP A 169 -22.69 -25.27 56.54
C TRP A 169 -22.54 -23.98 57.36
N LYS A 170 -22.23 -24.10 58.66
CA LYS A 170 -22.00 -22.95 59.52
C LYS A 170 -20.83 -22.09 59.04
N THR A 171 -19.67 -22.69 58.78
CA THR A 171 -18.47 -21.97 58.30
C THR A 171 -18.68 -21.30 56.94
N PHE A 172 -19.43 -21.96 56.05
CA PHE A 172 -19.76 -21.40 54.75
C PHE A 172 -20.69 -20.17 54.84
N LEU A 173 -21.71 -20.23 55.70
CA LEU A 173 -22.62 -19.10 55.92
C LEU A 173 -21.92 -17.93 56.61
N GLU A 174 -21.04 -18.19 57.58
CA GLU A 174 -20.22 -17.16 58.21
C GLU A 174 -19.35 -16.40 57.19
N LEU A 175 -18.74 -17.13 56.25
CA LEU A 175 -17.94 -16.53 55.18
C LEU A 175 -18.80 -15.64 54.27
N LEU A 176 -19.99 -16.10 53.88
CA LEU A 176 -20.92 -15.31 53.06
C LEU A 176 -21.42 -14.06 53.80
N ILE A 177 -21.76 -14.17 55.08
CA ILE A 177 -22.20 -13.03 55.89
C ILE A 177 -21.06 -12.01 56.03
N ALA A 178 -19.83 -12.46 56.29
CA ALA A 178 -18.66 -11.60 56.34
C ALA A 178 -18.43 -10.87 55.00
N HIS A 179 -18.61 -11.56 53.88
CA HIS A 179 -18.53 -10.97 52.54
C HIS A 179 -19.62 -9.92 52.32
N ARG A 180 -20.88 -10.21 52.67
CA ARG A 180 -22.01 -9.26 52.56
C ARG A 180 -21.74 -7.98 53.36
N LYS A 181 -21.27 -8.11 54.61
CA LYS A 181 -20.89 -6.97 55.46
C LYS A 181 -19.78 -6.13 54.85
N LYS A 182 -18.76 -6.78 54.30
CA LYS A 182 -17.65 -6.08 53.64
C LYS A 182 -18.14 -5.30 52.41
N ALA A 183 -18.94 -5.94 51.56
CA ALA A 183 -19.51 -5.29 50.37
C ALA A 183 -20.40 -4.10 50.74
N PHE A 184 -21.20 -4.23 51.79
CA PHE A 184 -22.02 -3.14 52.32
C PHE A 184 -21.18 -1.96 52.82
N ARG A 185 -20.16 -2.22 53.64
CA ARG A 185 -19.22 -1.17 54.08
C ARG A 185 -18.50 -0.48 52.92
N GLU A 186 -18.11 -1.22 51.88
CA GLU A 186 -17.51 -0.63 50.69
C GLU A 186 -18.48 0.28 49.91
N GLN A 187 -19.78 -0.02 49.95
CA GLN A 187 -20.81 0.84 49.35
C GLN A 187 -21.04 2.10 50.21
N GLU A 188 -21.17 1.95 51.53
CA GLU A 188 -21.26 3.08 52.46
C GLU A 188 -20.06 4.02 52.29
N TRP A 189 -18.85 3.46 52.26
CA TRP A 189 -17.63 4.25 52.04
C TRP A 189 -17.64 4.99 50.68
N ARG A 190 -18.17 4.38 49.61
CA ARG A 190 -18.29 5.06 48.31
C ARG A 190 -19.25 6.24 48.38
N VAL A 191 -20.37 6.10 49.09
CA VAL A 191 -21.36 7.16 49.27
C VAL A 191 -20.74 8.30 50.10
N GLU A 192 -20.13 7.98 51.23
CA GLU A 192 -19.45 8.95 52.11
C GLU A 192 -18.35 9.73 51.36
N ASN A 193 -17.61 9.05 50.47
CA ASN A 193 -16.54 9.65 49.68
C ASN A 193 -17.06 10.49 48.50
N ILE A 194 -18.27 10.22 48.01
CA ILE A 194 -18.96 11.08 47.02
C ILE A 194 -19.49 12.34 47.71
N GLU A 195 -20.03 12.21 48.92
CA GLU A 195 -20.55 13.33 49.71
C GLU A 195 -19.43 14.27 50.18
N ARG A 196 -18.31 13.71 50.70
CA ARG A 196 -17.12 14.48 51.08
C ARG A 196 -16.18 14.84 49.93
N ARG A 197 -16.62 14.69 48.68
CA ARG A 197 -15.75 14.82 47.49
C ARG A 197 -15.15 16.22 47.32
N ASP A 198 -15.83 17.24 47.83
CA ASP A 198 -15.38 18.63 47.71
C ASP A 198 -14.46 19.02 48.89
N GLU A 199 -14.70 18.48 50.09
CA GLU A 199 -13.79 18.58 51.24
C GLU A 199 -12.45 17.88 50.99
N LEU A 200 -12.50 16.66 50.44
CA LEU A 200 -11.30 15.91 50.05
C LEU A 200 -10.54 16.56 48.89
N ARG A 201 -11.23 17.35 48.03
CA ARG A 201 -10.59 18.15 46.97
C ARG A 201 -9.92 19.41 47.49
N ALA A 202 -10.42 19.98 48.58
CA ALA A 202 -9.82 21.14 49.24
C ALA A 202 -8.59 20.74 50.10
N ALA A 203 -8.60 19.53 50.66
CA ALA A 203 -7.53 19.04 51.53
C ALA A 203 -6.20 18.68 50.81
N ASP A 204 -6.22 18.41 49.49
CA ASP A 204 -5.02 17.99 48.75
C ASP A 204 -4.72 18.87 47.51
N PRO A 205 -3.94 19.97 47.66
CA PRO A 205 -3.67 20.93 46.58
C PRO A 205 -2.85 20.34 45.42
N ALA A 206 -2.18 19.20 45.61
CA ALA A 206 -1.46 18.51 44.55
C ALA A 206 -2.41 17.83 43.54
N PHE A 207 -3.60 17.42 43.99
CA PHE A 207 -4.61 16.77 43.15
C PHE A 207 -5.26 17.73 42.15
N THR A 208 -5.55 18.96 42.57
CA THR A 208 -6.12 20.05 41.77
C THR A 208 -5.20 20.47 40.62
N SER A 209 -3.89 20.59 40.88
CA SER A 209 -2.85 20.88 39.87
C SER A 209 -2.77 19.81 38.76
N ARG A 210 -2.70 18.53 39.16
CA ARG A 210 -2.62 17.40 38.22
C ARG A 210 -3.92 17.24 37.40
N TRP A 211 -5.07 17.49 38.02
CA TRP A 211 -6.37 17.45 37.34
C TRP A 211 -6.53 18.58 36.32
N MET A 212 -6.14 19.82 36.67
CA MET A 212 -6.16 20.97 35.76
C MET A 212 -5.26 20.74 34.54
N ARG A 213 -4.05 20.18 34.74
CA ARG A 213 -3.15 19.82 33.63
C ARG A 213 -3.76 18.75 32.71
N LYS A 214 -4.42 17.74 33.28
CA LYS A 214 -5.12 16.70 32.51
C LYS A 214 -6.34 17.25 31.75
N ARG A 215 -7.06 18.22 32.32
CA ARG A 215 -8.19 18.88 31.66
C ARG A 215 -7.70 19.74 30.49
N ARG A 216 -6.65 20.53 30.68
CA ARG A 216 -6.03 21.33 29.59
C ARG A 216 -5.51 20.45 28.46
N ALA A 217 -4.88 19.31 28.76
CA ALA A 217 -4.41 18.37 27.74
C ALA A 217 -5.56 17.74 26.94
N ARG A 218 -6.71 17.46 27.59
CA ARG A 218 -7.91 16.97 26.91
C ARG A 218 -8.52 18.04 26.00
N GLU A 219 -8.54 19.28 26.46
CA GLU A 219 -9.07 20.41 25.70
C GLU A 219 -8.19 20.73 24.48
N SER A 220 -6.87 20.75 24.64
CA SER A 220 -5.94 20.94 23.53
C SER A 220 -6.02 19.81 22.50
N ALA A 221 -6.22 18.56 22.93
CA ALA A 221 -6.46 17.43 22.04
C ALA A 221 -7.79 17.55 21.26
N ARG A 222 -8.84 18.10 21.88
CA ARG A 222 -10.11 18.39 21.19
C ARG A 222 -9.95 19.49 20.15
N ILE A 223 -9.25 20.58 20.50
CA ILE A 223 -8.97 21.69 19.59
C ILE A 223 -8.11 21.24 18.41
N SER A 224 -7.06 20.44 18.65
CA SER A 224 -6.21 19.92 17.57
C SER A 224 -6.97 18.97 16.65
N ALA A 225 -7.84 18.10 17.19
CA ALA A 225 -8.72 17.25 16.40
C ALA A 225 -9.70 18.08 15.55
N ARG A 226 -10.26 19.17 16.10
CA ARG A 226 -11.12 20.10 15.36
C ARG A 226 -10.36 20.80 14.23
N LYS A 227 -9.18 21.37 14.51
CA LYS A 227 -8.33 22.01 13.49
C LYS A 227 -7.90 21.01 12.40
N ALA A 228 -7.64 19.75 12.75
CA ALA A 228 -7.34 18.71 11.78
C ALA A 228 -8.55 18.38 10.87
N ARG A 229 -9.78 18.41 11.42
CA ARG A 229 -11.01 18.27 10.64
C ARG A 229 -11.24 19.47 9.71
N GLU A 230 -11.09 20.69 10.22
CA GLU A 230 -11.24 21.93 9.42
C GLU A 230 -10.20 22.00 8.29
N LYS A 231 -8.93 21.64 8.57
CA LYS A 231 -7.88 21.55 7.53
C LYS A 231 -8.23 20.51 6.47
N LYS A 232 -8.84 19.39 6.86
CA LYS A 232 -9.28 18.34 5.94
C LYS A 232 -10.45 18.81 5.06
N GLU A 233 -11.45 19.46 5.64
CA GLU A 233 -12.56 20.06 4.89
C GLU A 233 -12.07 21.13 3.91
N ASN A 234 -11.17 22.01 4.35
CA ASN A 234 -10.60 23.05 3.48
C ASN A 234 -9.72 22.46 2.36
N SER A 235 -9.10 21.29 2.55
CA SER A 235 -8.38 20.59 1.48
C SER A 235 -9.29 19.90 0.46
N ASN A 236 -10.55 19.61 0.84
CA ASN A 236 -11.52 18.96 -0.05
C ASN A 236 -12.32 19.97 -0.88
N LYS A 237 -12.59 21.19 -0.37
CA LYS A 237 -13.28 22.27 -1.11
C LYS A 237 -12.73 22.54 -2.53
N PRO A 238 -11.42 22.70 -2.75
CA PRO A 238 -10.88 22.91 -4.10
C PRO A 238 -10.95 21.67 -4.99
N LYS A 239 -11.07 20.45 -4.41
CA LYS A 239 -11.30 19.22 -5.18
C LYS A 239 -12.75 19.19 -5.67
N LEU A 240 -13.71 19.38 -4.77
CA LEU A 240 -15.14 19.45 -5.07
C LEU A 240 -15.48 20.51 -6.14
N SER A 241 -14.85 21.69 -6.08
CA SER A 241 -15.05 22.74 -7.10
C SER A 241 -14.55 22.34 -8.50
N LYS A 242 -13.51 21.50 -8.60
CA LYS A 242 -13.05 20.96 -9.89
C LYS A 242 -13.98 19.86 -10.40
N ASP A 243 -14.54 19.07 -9.48
CA ASP A 243 -15.46 17.99 -9.80
C ASP A 243 -16.70 18.52 -10.55
N ASP A 244 -17.26 19.65 -10.11
CA ASP A 244 -18.39 20.33 -10.78
C ASP A 244 -18.06 20.81 -12.19
N ARG A 245 -16.82 21.26 -12.43
CA ARG A 245 -16.39 21.69 -13.76
C ARG A 245 -16.24 20.51 -14.70
N TYR A 246 -15.67 19.40 -14.22
CA TYR A 246 -15.49 18.20 -15.02
C TYR A 246 -16.82 17.52 -15.33
N SER A 247 -17.69 17.35 -14.34
CA SER A 247 -19.02 16.76 -14.51
C SER A 247 -19.88 17.57 -15.46
N SER A 248 -19.94 18.90 -15.29
CA SER A 248 -20.71 19.77 -16.17
C SER A 248 -20.17 19.76 -17.60
N HIS A 249 -18.85 19.80 -17.80
CA HIS A 249 -18.26 19.70 -19.14
C HIS A 249 -18.60 18.36 -19.81
N LEU A 250 -18.53 17.25 -19.07
CA LEU A 250 -18.85 15.92 -19.57
C LEU A 250 -20.33 15.80 -19.98
N LEU A 251 -21.24 16.23 -19.11
CA LEU A 251 -22.69 16.22 -19.37
C LEU A 251 -23.02 17.03 -20.63
N ARG A 252 -22.47 18.24 -20.74
CA ARG A 252 -22.68 19.12 -21.91
C ARG A 252 -22.23 18.45 -23.19
N ARG A 253 -21.07 17.82 -23.17
CA ARG A 253 -20.53 17.12 -24.34
C ARG A 253 -21.41 15.94 -24.74
N TYR A 254 -21.91 15.19 -23.76
CA TYR A 254 -22.82 14.06 -23.99
C TYR A 254 -24.15 14.54 -24.60
N LEU A 255 -24.83 15.48 -23.95
CA LEU A 255 -26.09 16.06 -24.44
C LEU A 255 -25.93 16.68 -25.83
N LYS A 256 -24.82 17.39 -26.08
CA LYS A 256 -24.51 17.91 -27.42
C LYS A 256 -24.40 16.80 -28.46
N THR A 257 -23.84 15.65 -28.09
CA THR A 257 -23.70 14.52 -29.00
C THR A 257 -25.06 13.91 -29.34
N LEU A 258 -25.97 13.78 -28.36
CA LEU A 258 -27.35 13.35 -28.58
C LEU A 258 -28.13 14.35 -29.46
N GLN A 259 -27.95 15.65 -29.23
CA GLN A 259 -28.56 16.71 -30.04
C GLN A 259 -28.10 16.64 -31.50
N LEU A 260 -26.79 16.45 -31.73
CA LEU A 260 -26.23 16.30 -33.09
C LEU A 260 -26.74 15.05 -33.81
N ARG A 261 -27.04 13.99 -33.07
CA ARG A 261 -27.66 12.76 -33.60
C ARG A 261 -29.18 12.90 -33.83
N LYS A 262 -29.78 14.00 -33.36
CA LYS A 262 -31.23 14.25 -33.33
C LYS A 262 -32.00 13.30 -32.41
N ASP A 263 -31.33 12.68 -31.45
CA ASP A 263 -31.98 11.83 -30.43
C ASP A 263 -32.77 12.66 -29.42
N ILE A 264 -32.30 13.89 -29.15
CA ILE A 264 -32.99 14.86 -28.31
C ILE A 264 -33.13 16.20 -29.04
N PRO A 265 -34.24 16.92 -28.85
CA PRO A 265 -34.43 18.24 -29.45
C PRO A 265 -33.44 19.25 -28.88
N LEU A 266 -33.08 20.26 -29.67
CA LEU A 266 -32.29 21.39 -29.18
C LEU A 266 -33.12 22.17 -28.15
N PRO A 267 -32.55 22.55 -26.98
CA PRO A 267 -33.21 23.34 -25.95
C PRO A 267 -33.97 24.55 -26.49
N HIS A 268 -33.34 25.32 -27.36
CA HIS A 268 -33.90 26.54 -27.94
C HIS A 268 -35.10 26.32 -28.89
N LEU A 269 -35.35 25.08 -29.32
CA LEU A 269 -36.53 24.73 -30.12
C LEU A 269 -37.73 24.36 -29.24
N LEU A 270 -37.55 24.27 -27.92
CA LEU A 270 -38.62 23.89 -27.00
C LEU A 270 -39.41 25.12 -26.56
N PRO A 271 -40.76 25.07 -26.62
CA PRO A 271 -41.63 26.23 -26.44
C PRO A 271 -41.58 26.83 -25.02
N TYR A 272 -41.16 26.04 -24.03
CA TYR A 272 -41.10 26.44 -22.61
C TYR A 272 -39.71 26.90 -22.17
N THR A 273 -38.72 26.95 -23.07
CA THR A 273 -37.40 27.50 -22.74
C THR A 273 -37.40 29.02 -22.88
N PRO A 274 -36.95 29.77 -21.84
CA PRO A 274 -36.99 31.23 -21.86
C PRO A 274 -36.17 31.79 -23.03
N ILE A 275 -36.77 32.76 -23.72
CA ILE A 275 -36.24 33.42 -24.92
C ILE A 275 -34.96 34.22 -24.61
N ASP A 276 -34.64 34.52 -23.35
CA ASP A 276 -33.42 35.25 -22.97
C ASP A 276 -32.11 34.51 -23.31
N HIS A 277 -32.19 33.26 -23.79
CA HIS A 277 -31.06 32.52 -24.34
C HIS A 277 -30.99 32.55 -25.87
N GLN A 278 -31.89 33.29 -26.51
CA GLN A 278 -32.03 33.43 -27.95
C GLN A 278 -31.30 34.70 -28.44
N TYR A 279 -30.24 34.46 -29.22
CA TYR A 279 -29.66 35.36 -30.21
C TYR A 279 -29.11 36.73 -29.76
N THR A 280 -27.79 36.81 -29.66
CA THR A 280 -27.10 37.88 -30.40
C THR A 280 -26.76 37.33 -31.80
N THR A 281 -27.26 38.01 -32.83
CA THR A 281 -27.00 37.85 -34.27
C THR A 281 -27.84 36.83 -35.07
N ASN A 282 -28.50 37.39 -36.09
CA ASN A 282 -29.20 36.76 -37.19
C ASN A 282 -28.39 35.63 -37.84
N THR A 283 -28.84 34.37 -37.72
CA THR A 283 -28.50 33.32 -38.71
C THR A 283 -29.65 32.32 -38.83
N PRO A 284 -30.12 32.01 -40.06
CA PRO A 284 -31.15 31.02 -40.30
C PRO A 284 -30.54 29.63 -40.54
N SER A 285 -31.11 28.61 -39.90
CA SER A 285 -31.13 27.18 -40.25
C SER A 285 -31.00 26.29 -39.01
N ALA A 286 -31.92 25.36 -38.84
CA ALA A 286 -31.91 24.32 -37.79
C ALA A 286 -30.69 23.37 -37.87
N SER A 287 -29.88 23.45 -38.92
CA SER A 287 -28.61 22.71 -39.05
C SER A 287 -27.39 23.44 -38.51
N ILE A 288 -27.51 24.73 -38.14
CA ILE A 288 -26.39 25.56 -37.71
C ILE A 288 -26.32 25.57 -36.18
N ILE A 289 -25.10 25.33 -35.69
CA ILE A 289 -24.72 25.23 -34.28
C ILE A 289 -25.15 26.49 -33.54
N ILE A 290 -26.20 26.42 -32.71
CA ILE A 290 -26.56 27.53 -31.82
C ILE A 290 -25.57 27.54 -30.64
N PRO A 291 -24.71 28.57 -30.50
CA PRO A 291 -23.78 28.67 -29.38
C PRO A 291 -24.56 28.88 -28.08
N GLY A 292 -24.42 27.95 -27.13
CA GLY A 292 -25.03 28.07 -25.81
C GLY A 292 -26.17 27.10 -25.51
N SER A 293 -26.56 26.26 -26.47
CA SER A 293 -27.57 25.18 -26.30
C SER A 293 -27.25 24.19 -25.19
N THR A 294 -25.98 24.06 -24.81
CA THR A 294 -25.56 23.22 -23.68
C THR A 294 -25.10 24.04 -22.47
N LYS A 295 -25.52 25.30 -22.30
CA LYS A 295 -25.30 26.02 -21.03
C LYS A 295 -26.11 25.33 -19.92
N LYS A 296 -25.62 25.38 -18.67
CA LYS A 296 -26.31 24.74 -17.53
C LYS A 296 -27.74 25.27 -17.39
N SER A 297 -27.94 26.59 -17.51
CA SER A 297 -29.25 27.24 -17.44
C SER A 297 -30.21 26.77 -18.53
N ALA A 298 -29.73 26.62 -19.77
CA ALA A 298 -30.53 26.13 -20.89
C ALA A 298 -30.92 24.66 -20.70
N ILE A 299 -30.00 23.83 -20.21
CA ILE A 299 -30.25 22.42 -19.90
C ILE A 299 -31.31 22.28 -18.81
N THR A 300 -31.20 23.05 -17.71
CA THR A 300 -32.16 22.99 -16.59
C THR A 300 -33.54 23.52 -16.95
N ALA A 301 -33.64 24.44 -17.91
CA ALA A 301 -34.94 24.95 -18.38
C ALA A 301 -35.59 24.03 -19.43
N ALA A 302 -34.78 23.33 -20.22
CA ALA A 302 -35.24 22.48 -21.33
C ALA A 302 -35.57 21.05 -20.92
N TYR A 303 -34.82 20.53 -19.96
CA TYR A 303 -34.88 19.14 -19.55
C TYR A 303 -35.09 19.06 -18.04
N ASP A 304 -35.81 18.03 -17.63
CA ASP A 304 -36.01 17.72 -16.22
C ASP A 304 -34.65 17.39 -15.56
N SER A 305 -34.26 18.20 -14.58
CA SER A 305 -33.01 18.00 -13.84
C SER A 305 -33.02 16.73 -13.01
N GLU A 306 -34.18 16.32 -12.47
CA GLU A 306 -34.29 15.10 -11.69
C GLU A 306 -34.07 13.88 -12.59
N TYR A 307 -34.62 13.91 -13.80
CA TYR A 307 -34.38 12.87 -14.80
C TYR A 307 -32.91 12.77 -15.21
N ILE A 308 -32.26 13.93 -15.43
CA ILE A 308 -30.83 13.95 -15.77
C ILE A 308 -30.00 13.35 -14.63
N GLU A 309 -30.28 13.75 -13.39
CA GLU A 309 -29.49 13.33 -12.23
C GLU A 309 -29.70 11.87 -11.85
N SER A 310 -30.94 11.38 -11.92
CA SER A 310 -31.29 10.02 -11.51
C SER A 310 -31.09 8.96 -12.61
N ILE A 311 -31.26 9.32 -13.88
CA ILE A 311 -31.26 8.36 -15.00
C ILE A 311 -30.09 8.61 -15.95
N VAL A 312 -29.90 9.84 -16.44
CA VAL A 312 -28.88 10.10 -17.46
C VAL A 312 -27.46 9.96 -16.90
N ILE A 313 -27.20 10.51 -15.72
CA ILE A 313 -25.86 10.50 -15.10
C ILE A 313 -25.39 9.08 -14.77
N PRO A 314 -26.15 8.24 -14.01
CA PRO A 314 -25.73 6.88 -13.73
C PRO A 314 -25.61 6.02 -14.99
N GLY A 315 -26.52 6.22 -15.96
CA GLY A 315 -26.45 5.54 -17.25
C GLY A 315 -25.17 5.90 -18.03
N LEU A 316 -24.78 7.18 -18.04
CA LEU A 316 -23.55 7.62 -18.68
C LEU A 316 -22.30 7.09 -17.97
N GLU A 317 -22.30 7.06 -16.64
CA GLU A 317 -21.22 6.46 -15.86
C GLU A 317 -21.04 4.97 -16.21
N TYR A 318 -22.15 4.23 -16.30
CA TYR A 318 -22.12 2.83 -16.75
C TYR A 318 -21.56 2.70 -18.16
N ASP A 319 -22.08 3.46 -19.14
CA ASP A 319 -21.68 3.35 -20.55
C ASP A 319 -20.20 3.69 -20.75
N ILE A 320 -19.69 4.71 -20.03
CA ILE A 320 -18.26 5.03 -20.04
C ILE A 320 -17.45 3.83 -19.53
N ASN A 321 -17.86 3.24 -18.40
CA ASN A 321 -17.13 2.13 -17.81
C ASN A 321 -17.18 0.86 -18.67
N GLN A 322 -18.34 0.59 -19.26
CA GLN A 322 -18.59 -0.49 -20.19
C GLN A 322 -17.63 -0.39 -21.40
N HIS A 323 -17.71 0.70 -22.16
CA HIS A 323 -17.05 0.81 -23.46
C HIS A 323 -15.57 1.23 -23.38
N HIS A 324 -15.15 1.97 -22.34
CA HIS A 324 -13.78 2.49 -22.25
C HIS A 324 -12.86 1.72 -21.30
N TYR A 325 -13.39 0.92 -20.39
CA TYR A 325 -12.57 0.19 -19.44
C TYR A 325 -12.84 -1.31 -19.51
N LEU A 326 -14.09 -1.75 -19.35
CA LEU A 326 -14.42 -3.17 -19.38
C LEU A 326 -14.20 -3.79 -20.76
N GLU A 327 -14.62 -3.12 -21.83
CA GLU A 327 -14.42 -3.60 -23.20
C GLU A 327 -12.96 -3.54 -23.64
N ASP A 328 -12.21 -2.53 -23.18
CA ASP A 328 -10.75 -2.46 -23.39
C ASP A 328 -10.04 -3.64 -22.68
N LEU A 329 -10.50 -4.05 -21.48
CA LEU A 329 -10.00 -5.24 -20.79
C LEU A 329 -10.39 -6.53 -21.54
N ARG A 330 -11.64 -6.62 -22.00
CA ARG A 330 -12.12 -7.74 -22.80
C ARG A 330 -11.26 -7.93 -24.06
N LYS A 331 -10.97 -6.85 -24.79
CA LYS A 331 -10.09 -6.88 -25.98
C LYS A 331 -8.67 -7.34 -25.66
N ILE A 332 -8.16 -7.01 -24.46
CA ILE A 332 -6.84 -7.49 -24.02
C ILE A 332 -6.87 -9.00 -23.79
N VAL A 333 -7.91 -9.50 -23.11
CA VAL A 333 -8.04 -10.91 -22.72
C VAL A 333 -8.44 -11.82 -23.89
N GLU A 334 -9.38 -11.40 -24.74
CA GLU A 334 -9.94 -12.23 -25.81
C GLU A 334 -9.16 -12.10 -27.12
N GLU A 335 -8.82 -10.88 -27.55
CA GLU A 335 -8.27 -10.64 -28.90
C GLU A 335 -6.74 -10.54 -28.91
N ARG A 336 -6.17 -9.73 -28.01
CA ARG A 336 -4.73 -9.35 -28.07
C ARG A 336 -3.83 -10.37 -27.40
N GLY A 337 -4.25 -10.92 -26.28
CA GLY A 337 -3.43 -11.77 -25.43
C GLY A 337 -2.27 -11.03 -24.74
N PRO A 338 -1.30 -11.79 -24.19
CA PRO A 338 -0.16 -11.21 -23.49
C PRO A 338 0.75 -10.42 -24.44
N PHE A 339 1.26 -9.28 -23.97
CA PHE A 339 2.18 -8.47 -24.75
C PHE A 339 3.47 -9.25 -25.07
N LYS A 340 3.76 -9.41 -26.37
CA LYS A 340 4.99 -10.08 -26.85
C LYS A 340 6.16 -9.10 -26.82
N VAL A 341 7.08 -9.31 -25.88
CA VAL A 341 8.32 -8.54 -25.73
C VAL A 341 9.26 -8.92 -26.87
N LYS A 342 9.52 -7.97 -27.77
CA LYS A 342 10.42 -8.14 -28.93
C LYS A 342 11.59 -7.17 -28.85
N ILE A 343 12.73 -7.61 -29.39
CA ILE A 343 13.89 -6.74 -29.62
C ILE A 343 13.70 -6.08 -30.98
N ASN A 344 13.62 -4.76 -31.00
CA ASN A 344 13.58 -3.94 -32.20
C ASN A 344 14.93 -3.26 -32.41
N TYR A 345 15.14 -2.71 -33.61
CA TYR A 345 16.36 -2.00 -33.97
C TYR A 345 16.05 -0.56 -34.32
N THR A 346 16.93 0.36 -33.92
CA THR A 346 16.92 1.75 -34.39
C THR A 346 18.06 1.96 -35.38
N GLY A 347 17.78 2.66 -36.48
CA GLY A 347 18.75 3.05 -37.51
C GLY A 347 19.26 4.48 -37.36
N ALA A 348 19.02 5.15 -36.23
CA ALA A 348 19.32 6.57 -36.02
C ALA A 348 20.82 6.91 -35.82
N GLY A 349 21.74 5.98 -36.11
CA GLY A 349 23.18 6.19 -35.99
C GLY A 349 23.96 5.33 -36.99
N LEU A 350 25.29 5.31 -36.86
CA LEU A 350 26.20 4.58 -37.77
C LEU A 350 25.91 3.08 -37.86
N MET A 351 25.29 2.51 -36.83
CA MET A 351 24.94 1.11 -36.78
C MET A 351 23.55 0.91 -36.17
N SER A 352 22.90 -0.19 -36.56
CA SER A 352 21.62 -0.57 -36.00
C SER A 352 21.74 -1.00 -34.54
N MET A 353 21.14 -0.23 -33.63
CA MET A 353 21.20 -0.48 -32.19
C MET A 353 19.95 -1.24 -31.71
N PRO A 354 20.10 -2.40 -31.05
CA PRO A 354 18.97 -3.16 -30.53
C PRO A 354 18.39 -2.54 -29.25
N TYR A 355 17.06 -2.59 -29.12
CA TYR A 355 16.34 -2.21 -27.92
C TYR A 355 15.10 -3.06 -27.68
N ILE A 356 14.66 -3.15 -26.42
CA ILE A 356 13.47 -3.93 -26.05
C ILE A 356 12.23 -3.04 -26.11
N ARG A 357 11.24 -3.44 -26.92
CA ARG A 357 9.93 -2.79 -27.00
C ARG A 357 9.01 -3.33 -25.90
N MET A 358 8.41 -2.42 -25.14
CA MET A 358 7.45 -2.68 -24.06
C MET A 358 6.19 -1.81 -24.24
N PRO A 359 5.05 -2.16 -23.61
CA PRO A 359 3.84 -1.32 -23.69
C PRO A 359 4.00 0.01 -22.96
N TYR A 360 4.95 0.11 -22.02
CA TYR A 360 5.34 1.34 -21.34
C TYR A 360 6.72 1.82 -21.82
N ARG A 361 6.93 3.15 -21.76
CA ARG A 361 8.19 3.78 -22.18
C ARG A 361 9.31 3.47 -21.19
N ARG A 362 10.46 3.02 -21.69
CA ARG A 362 11.69 2.82 -20.90
C ARG A 362 12.65 4.00 -21.10
N SER A 363 12.32 5.14 -20.50
CA SER A 363 13.04 6.41 -20.72
C SER A 363 14.55 6.30 -20.45
N THR A 364 14.95 5.63 -19.38
CA THR A 364 16.37 5.47 -19.00
C THR A 364 17.17 4.66 -20.02
N ALA A 365 16.66 3.49 -20.41
CA ALA A 365 17.32 2.64 -21.41
C ALA A 365 17.39 3.33 -22.78
N MET A 366 16.32 4.03 -23.19
CA MET A 366 16.30 4.80 -24.43
C MET A 366 17.27 5.98 -24.39
N LYS A 367 17.37 6.67 -23.25
CA LYS A 367 18.32 7.78 -23.06
C LYS A 367 19.76 7.28 -23.21
N ASN A 368 20.10 6.13 -22.62
CA ASN A 368 21.45 5.57 -22.74
C ASN A 368 21.80 5.22 -24.19
N ILE A 369 20.86 4.61 -24.92
CA ILE A 369 21.05 4.32 -26.35
C ILE A 369 21.19 5.62 -27.14
N ALA A 370 20.37 6.64 -26.88
CA ALA A 370 20.49 7.94 -27.55
C ALA A 370 21.85 8.62 -27.28
N MET A 371 22.36 8.52 -26.06
CA MET A 371 23.70 9.02 -25.70
C MET A 371 24.80 8.24 -26.42
N ASP A 372 24.69 6.92 -26.49
CA ASP A 372 25.63 6.06 -27.21
C ASP A 372 25.60 6.35 -28.73
N ILE A 373 24.43 6.59 -29.32
CA ILE A 373 24.29 7.05 -30.71
C ILE A 373 25.05 8.37 -30.90
N LYS A 374 24.77 9.37 -30.05
CA LYS A 374 25.42 10.69 -30.13
C LYS A 374 26.94 10.58 -30.04
N LYS A 375 27.45 9.78 -29.09
CA LYS A 375 28.90 9.55 -28.91
C LYS A 375 29.51 8.80 -30.11
N SER A 376 28.86 7.74 -30.58
CA SER A 376 29.36 6.98 -31.74
C SER A 376 29.42 7.84 -33.01
N MET A 377 28.38 8.65 -33.27
CA MET A 377 28.35 9.60 -34.38
C MET A 377 29.48 10.62 -34.27
N LEU A 378 29.70 11.19 -33.08
CA LEU A 378 30.80 12.12 -32.84
C LEU A 378 32.17 11.47 -33.10
N ALA A 379 32.43 10.31 -32.51
CA ALA A 379 33.69 9.57 -32.69
C ALA A 379 33.96 9.25 -34.17
N SER A 380 32.92 8.87 -34.92
CA SER A 380 33.06 8.62 -36.36
C SER A 380 33.29 9.90 -37.16
N ARG A 381 32.67 11.03 -36.81
CA ARG A 381 32.91 12.32 -37.46
C ARG A 381 34.36 12.76 -37.26
N ILE A 382 34.86 12.67 -36.02
CA ILE A 382 36.26 12.94 -35.66
C ILE A 382 37.21 12.03 -36.44
N ASN A 383 36.99 10.71 -36.40
CA ASN A 383 37.83 9.75 -37.13
C ASN A 383 37.77 9.94 -38.66
N SER A 384 36.63 10.39 -39.20
CA SER A 384 36.52 10.71 -40.64
C SER A 384 37.36 11.93 -40.99
N ILE A 385 37.25 13.01 -40.21
CA ILE A 385 38.04 14.24 -40.43
C ILE A 385 39.53 14.01 -40.28
N TRP A 386 39.92 13.28 -39.24
CA TRP A 386 41.31 12.89 -39.02
C TRP A 386 41.92 12.19 -40.25
N LYS A 387 41.14 11.35 -40.94
CA LYS A 387 41.58 10.53 -42.11
C LYS A 387 41.25 11.14 -43.48
N ILE A 388 40.86 12.40 -43.56
CA ILE A 388 40.54 13.05 -44.86
C ILE A 388 41.74 13.02 -45.82
N ALA A 389 42.96 13.09 -45.31
CA ALA A 389 44.19 12.96 -46.09
C ALA A 389 44.29 11.63 -46.86
N ASP A 390 43.96 10.54 -46.17
CA ASP A 390 44.12 9.17 -46.67
C ASP A 390 42.92 8.70 -47.50
N SER A 391 41.80 9.44 -47.49
CA SER A 391 40.55 9.03 -48.15
C SER A 391 39.86 10.16 -48.90
N LYS A 392 39.64 9.97 -50.22
CA LYS A 392 38.83 10.86 -51.09
C LYS A 392 37.32 10.78 -50.80
N LEU A 393 36.93 10.45 -49.56
CA LEU A 393 35.54 10.31 -49.17
C LEU A 393 34.94 11.70 -48.92
N PRO A 394 33.77 12.03 -49.48
CA PRO A 394 33.11 13.31 -49.22
C PRO A 394 32.68 13.37 -47.75
N THR A 395 33.21 14.35 -47.02
CA THR A 395 32.83 14.61 -45.63
C THR A 395 31.58 15.48 -45.58
N SER A 396 30.63 15.17 -44.69
CA SER A 396 29.42 15.98 -44.46
C SER A 396 29.67 17.30 -43.71
N GLU A 397 30.89 17.52 -43.23
CA GLU A 397 31.25 18.62 -42.34
C GLU A 397 31.71 19.86 -43.12
N VAL A 398 31.35 21.03 -42.60
CA VAL A 398 31.71 22.31 -43.23
C VAL A 398 33.21 22.55 -43.08
N LYS A 399 33.91 22.63 -44.22
CA LYS A 399 35.31 23.04 -44.28
C LYS A 399 35.40 24.56 -44.19
N LEU A 400 36.21 25.06 -43.27
CA LEU A 400 36.49 26.48 -43.06
C LEU A 400 37.64 26.96 -43.94
N LYS A 401 37.79 28.29 -44.06
CA LYS A 401 38.80 28.94 -44.93
C LYS A 401 40.24 28.60 -44.54
N ASP A 402 40.48 28.31 -43.27
CA ASP A 402 41.76 27.91 -42.68
C ASP A 402 42.08 26.42 -42.91
N GLY A 403 41.21 25.68 -43.59
CA GLY A 403 41.37 24.24 -43.82
C GLY A 403 40.91 23.36 -42.66
N SER A 404 40.40 23.94 -41.57
CA SER A 404 39.79 23.22 -40.46
C SER A 404 38.35 22.80 -40.76
N TYR A 405 37.81 21.90 -39.93
CA TYR A 405 36.43 21.44 -39.98
C TYR A 405 35.73 21.76 -38.67
N ALA A 406 34.50 22.28 -38.74
CA ALA A 406 33.70 22.59 -37.57
C ALA A 406 32.98 21.34 -37.04
N VAL A 407 33.41 20.80 -35.89
CA VAL A 407 32.83 19.58 -35.30
C VAL A 407 32.32 19.88 -33.90
N LYS A 408 31.04 20.20 -33.79
CA LYS A 408 30.40 20.41 -32.48
C LYS A 408 30.54 19.18 -31.57
N GLY A 409 31.08 19.38 -30.38
CA GLY A 409 31.37 18.38 -29.37
C GLY A 409 32.77 17.76 -29.43
N CYS A 410 33.65 18.18 -30.35
CA CYS A 410 35.03 17.67 -30.42
C CYS A 410 35.98 18.31 -29.39
N ASN A 411 35.53 19.35 -28.68
CA ASN A 411 36.36 20.17 -27.78
C ASN A 411 37.55 20.82 -28.51
N GLY A 412 37.37 21.16 -29.79
CA GLY A 412 38.36 21.85 -30.62
C GLY A 412 38.47 23.34 -30.27
N PHE A 413 39.31 24.06 -31.02
CA PHE A 413 39.57 25.47 -30.75
C PHE A 413 38.41 26.38 -31.20
N GLY A 414 38.09 27.40 -30.39
CA GLY A 414 37.12 28.45 -30.70
C GLY A 414 35.65 28.06 -30.53
N GLU A 415 34.75 29.02 -30.77
CA GLU A 415 33.29 28.85 -30.57
C GLU A 415 32.66 27.80 -31.49
N GLU A 416 33.26 27.58 -32.66
CA GLU A 416 32.78 26.60 -33.64
C GLU A 416 33.38 25.19 -33.42
N GLU A 417 34.24 25.03 -32.42
CA GLU A 417 35.00 23.80 -32.12
C GLU A 417 35.69 23.23 -33.36
N ARG A 418 36.80 23.86 -33.73
CA ARG A 418 37.55 23.56 -34.95
C ARG A 418 38.51 22.39 -34.76
N MET A 419 38.48 21.46 -35.71
CA MET A 419 39.38 20.31 -35.77
C MET A 419 40.11 20.29 -37.11
N PHE A 420 41.42 20.02 -37.08
CA PHE A 420 42.23 19.88 -38.29
C PHE A 420 42.39 18.39 -38.69
N PRO A 421 42.68 18.10 -39.97
CA PRO A 421 43.05 16.76 -40.40
C PRO A 421 44.41 16.32 -39.84
N ARG A 422 44.69 15.01 -39.91
CA ARG A 422 45.98 14.42 -39.48
C ARG A 422 47.20 15.12 -40.08
N ASP A 423 47.17 15.43 -41.38
CA ASP A 423 48.30 16.05 -42.09
C ASP A 423 48.74 17.37 -41.47
N TYR A 424 47.78 18.15 -40.96
CA TYR A 424 48.08 19.42 -40.30
C TYR A 424 48.93 19.17 -39.05
N TYR A 425 48.51 18.23 -38.19
CA TYR A 425 49.24 17.89 -36.97
C TYR A 425 50.58 17.20 -37.26
N PHE A 426 50.65 16.42 -38.34
CA PHE A 426 51.90 15.82 -38.81
C PHE A 426 52.90 16.87 -39.27
N ASN A 427 52.46 17.84 -40.09
CA ASN A 427 53.31 18.94 -40.51
C ASN A 427 53.74 19.80 -39.33
N LEU A 428 52.82 20.10 -38.40
CA LEU A 428 53.13 20.86 -37.19
C LEU A 428 54.23 20.16 -36.37
N ALA A 429 54.11 18.85 -36.14
CA ALA A 429 55.10 18.06 -35.43
C ALA A 429 56.49 18.09 -36.11
N ILE A 430 56.54 18.00 -37.45
CA ILE A 430 57.80 18.10 -38.21
C ILE A 430 58.45 19.48 -38.03
N TRP A 431 57.66 20.55 -38.09
CA TRP A 431 58.17 21.91 -37.94
C TRP A 431 58.61 22.22 -36.52
N GLU A 432 57.92 21.69 -35.51
CA GLU A 432 58.33 21.79 -34.11
C GLU A 432 59.65 21.03 -33.85
N ASP A 433 59.78 19.80 -34.37
CA ASP A 433 61.03 19.04 -34.31
C ASP A 433 62.20 19.80 -34.97
N PHE A 434 61.96 20.34 -36.16
CA PHE A 434 62.95 21.17 -36.85
C PHE A 434 63.32 22.43 -36.06
N TYR A 435 62.33 23.10 -35.45
CA TYR A 435 62.54 24.30 -34.65
C TYR A 435 63.38 24.00 -33.41
N GLU A 436 63.01 22.98 -32.63
CA GLU A 436 63.75 22.54 -31.45
C GLU A 436 65.18 22.13 -31.80
N HIS A 437 65.38 21.40 -32.90
CA HIS A 437 66.71 21.07 -33.39
C HIS A 437 67.52 22.33 -33.75
N SER A 438 66.91 23.29 -34.45
CA SER A 438 67.57 24.55 -34.82
C SER A 438 67.90 25.43 -33.61
N LEU A 439 67.07 25.39 -32.57
CA LEU A 439 67.25 26.10 -31.31
C LEU A 439 68.39 25.46 -30.50
N ALA A 440 68.39 24.13 -30.39
CA ALA A 440 69.46 23.38 -29.75
C ALA A 440 70.82 23.59 -30.43
N GLU A 441 70.86 23.66 -31.77
CA GLU A 441 72.08 24.03 -32.49
C GLU A 441 72.56 25.45 -32.17
N LYS A 442 71.66 26.44 -32.12
CA LYS A 442 72.01 27.82 -31.78
C LYS A 442 72.53 27.95 -30.35
N ILE A 443 71.89 27.28 -29.40
CA ILE A 443 72.32 27.22 -28.00
C ILE A 443 73.71 26.57 -27.90
N ARG A 444 73.93 25.42 -28.57
CA ARG A 444 75.24 24.76 -28.66
C ARG A 444 76.32 25.66 -29.28
N LYS A 445 75.99 26.42 -30.32
CA LYS A 445 76.93 27.40 -30.93
C LYS A 445 77.26 28.56 -29.99
N GLN A 446 76.34 28.96 -29.10
CA GLN A 446 76.59 29.98 -28.07
C GLN A 446 77.37 29.46 -26.86
N THR A 447 77.26 28.16 -26.54
CA THR A 447 78.01 27.51 -25.43
C THR A 447 79.39 26.99 -25.85
N LYS A 448 79.69 26.93 -27.16
CA LYS A 448 80.98 26.49 -27.72
C LYS A 448 82.21 27.37 -27.40
N ASN A 449 82.08 28.37 -26.53
CA ASN A 449 83.25 29.09 -26.00
C ASN A 449 83.92 28.38 -24.82
N ASP A 450 83.31 27.36 -24.22
CA ASP A 450 83.98 26.54 -23.20
C ASP A 450 83.64 25.06 -23.40
N SER A 451 84.70 24.24 -23.44
CA SER A 451 84.74 22.77 -23.47
C SER A 451 84.41 22.03 -24.78
N GLU A 452 85.48 21.47 -25.35
CA GLU A 452 85.53 20.29 -26.22
C GLU A 452 84.83 19.09 -25.56
N HIS A 453 83.57 18.86 -25.91
CA HIS A 453 83.02 17.51 -25.90
C HIS A 453 82.05 17.37 -27.08
N GLU A 454 82.56 16.84 -28.18
CA GLU A 454 81.76 16.18 -29.21
C GLU A 454 81.10 14.94 -28.59
N GLN A 455 79.95 15.13 -27.94
CA GLN A 455 78.99 14.03 -27.86
C GLN A 455 78.24 14.00 -29.19
N GLU A 456 78.66 13.05 -30.03
CA GLU A 456 77.86 12.48 -31.10
C GLU A 456 76.38 12.49 -30.69
N GLN A 457 75.55 13.14 -31.51
CA GLN A 457 74.11 13.05 -31.39
C GLN A 457 73.73 11.56 -31.30
N ARG A 458 73.35 11.09 -30.12
CA ARG A 458 72.69 9.79 -30.04
C ARG A 458 71.45 9.89 -30.92
N PRO A 459 71.24 8.97 -31.88
CA PRO A 459 70.00 8.92 -32.65
C PRO A 459 68.75 8.68 -31.78
N GLU A 460 68.94 8.45 -30.49
CA GLU A 460 67.93 8.23 -29.45
C GLU A 460 67.20 9.53 -29.02
N ASP A 461 67.79 10.72 -29.24
CA ASP A 461 67.16 12.02 -28.90
C ASP A 461 66.28 12.61 -30.01
N LYS A 462 66.05 11.86 -31.10
CA LYS A 462 64.84 12.06 -31.94
C LYS A 462 63.62 11.65 -31.12
N ILE A 463 63.30 12.46 -30.12
CA ILE A 463 62.03 12.41 -29.40
C ILE A 463 60.96 12.53 -30.49
N LEU A 464 60.28 11.42 -30.78
CA LEU A 464 59.37 11.30 -31.91
C LEU A 464 58.20 12.26 -31.71
N TRP A 465 58.34 13.50 -32.16
CA TRP A 465 57.23 14.45 -32.26
C TRP A 465 56.07 13.88 -33.10
N THR A 466 56.27 12.79 -33.84
CA THR A 466 55.22 12.12 -34.62
C THR A 466 54.55 10.92 -33.94
N THR A 467 55.02 10.40 -32.80
CA THR A 467 54.40 9.21 -32.16
C THR A 467 52.96 9.45 -31.73
N PHE A 468 52.66 10.64 -31.20
CA PHE A 468 51.31 10.98 -30.76
C PHE A 468 50.27 10.83 -31.88
N ILE A 469 50.68 10.94 -33.14
CA ILE A 469 49.82 10.82 -34.32
C ILE A 469 49.41 9.36 -34.53
N GLU A 470 50.32 8.42 -34.30
CA GLU A 470 50.05 6.99 -34.35
C GLU A 470 49.18 6.57 -33.16
N ASP A 471 49.49 7.06 -31.97
CA ASP A 471 48.70 6.82 -30.75
C ASP A 471 47.26 7.32 -30.91
N THR A 472 47.08 8.54 -31.44
CA THR A 472 45.76 9.12 -31.71
C THR A 472 45.00 8.31 -32.76
N ASN A 473 45.69 7.80 -33.78
CA ASN A 473 45.10 6.92 -34.79
C ASN A 473 44.58 5.60 -34.19
N VAL A 474 45.33 5.02 -33.26
CA VAL A 474 44.92 3.80 -32.53
C VAL A 474 43.74 4.12 -31.63
N ALA A 475 43.84 5.15 -30.80
CA ALA A 475 42.80 5.56 -29.86
C ALA A 475 41.46 5.85 -30.56
N LEU A 476 41.45 6.61 -31.66
CA LEU A 476 40.22 6.91 -32.42
C LEU A 476 39.60 5.65 -33.04
N ARG A 477 40.42 4.72 -33.54
CA ARG A 477 39.93 3.44 -34.08
C ARG A 477 39.34 2.58 -32.97
N GLU A 478 40.01 2.50 -31.83
CA GLU A 478 39.54 1.75 -30.67
C GLU A 478 38.23 2.31 -30.14
N GLU A 479 38.09 3.64 -30.05
CA GLU A 479 36.87 4.28 -29.59
C GLU A 479 35.69 3.95 -30.51
N VAL A 480 35.86 4.11 -31.84
CA VAL A 480 34.83 3.74 -32.83
C VAL A 480 34.51 2.24 -32.74
N ASN A 481 35.53 1.38 -32.71
CA ASN A 481 35.36 -0.07 -32.64
C ASN A 481 34.69 -0.54 -31.34
N SER A 482 34.90 0.15 -30.22
CA SER A 482 34.29 -0.18 -28.93
C SER A 482 32.75 -0.16 -29.01
N PHE A 483 32.18 0.82 -29.71
CA PHE A 483 30.74 0.89 -29.95
C PHE A 483 30.25 -0.26 -30.84
N PHE A 484 31.00 -0.60 -31.90
CA PHE A 484 30.67 -1.72 -32.77
C PHE A 484 30.70 -3.05 -32.03
N GLN A 485 31.73 -3.30 -31.23
CA GLN A 485 31.87 -4.51 -30.43
C GLN A 485 30.75 -4.64 -29.39
N LYS A 486 30.47 -3.55 -28.65
CA LYS A 486 29.39 -3.50 -27.65
C LYS A 486 28.05 -3.95 -28.23
N TYR A 487 27.65 -3.42 -29.38
CA TYR A 487 26.35 -3.74 -29.98
C TYR A 487 26.33 -5.00 -30.84
N ARG A 488 27.48 -5.42 -31.39
CA ARG A 488 27.61 -6.73 -32.06
C ARG A 488 27.39 -7.86 -31.06
N TYR A 489 27.97 -7.77 -29.86
CA TYR A 489 27.75 -8.74 -28.79
C TYR A 489 26.26 -8.83 -28.39
N LEU A 490 25.55 -7.70 -28.38
CA LEU A 490 24.12 -7.65 -28.06
C LEU A 490 23.20 -8.28 -29.13
N LYS A 491 23.71 -8.52 -30.35
CA LYS A 491 22.98 -9.23 -31.43
C LYS A 491 23.15 -10.75 -31.37
N SER A 492 24.09 -11.26 -30.58
CA SER A 492 24.36 -12.69 -30.47
C SER A 492 23.22 -13.47 -29.77
N LYS A 493 23.13 -14.79 -30.03
CA LYS A 493 22.17 -15.70 -29.37
C LYS A 493 22.40 -15.82 -27.86
N SER A 494 23.63 -15.60 -27.38
CA SER A 494 24.00 -15.57 -25.96
C SER A 494 23.90 -14.18 -25.32
N SER A 495 23.33 -13.20 -26.02
CA SER A 495 23.35 -11.81 -25.57
C SER A 495 22.64 -11.60 -24.23
N PRO A 496 23.17 -10.71 -23.37
CA PRO A 496 22.49 -10.26 -22.16
C PRO A 496 21.09 -9.68 -22.45
N LEU A 497 20.90 -9.08 -23.64
CA LEU A 497 19.64 -8.48 -24.05
C LEU A 497 18.53 -9.53 -24.21
N LEU A 498 18.85 -10.70 -24.78
CA LEU A 498 17.91 -11.83 -24.88
C LEU A 498 17.51 -12.36 -23.49
N ARG A 499 18.46 -12.45 -22.55
CA ARG A 499 18.15 -12.83 -21.16
C ARG A 499 17.17 -11.84 -20.52
N ILE A 500 17.41 -10.54 -20.69
CA ILE A 500 16.51 -9.48 -20.19
C ILE A 500 15.13 -9.59 -20.86
N GLN A 501 15.08 -9.82 -22.18
CA GLN A 501 13.84 -10.01 -22.92
C GLN A 501 13.03 -11.19 -22.36
N GLN A 502 13.66 -12.35 -22.12
CA GLN A 502 13.00 -13.52 -21.54
C GLN A 502 12.45 -13.25 -20.14
N VAL A 503 13.21 -12.56 -19.28
CA VAL A 503 12.75 -12.17 -17.94
C VAL A 503 11.55 -11.24 -18.03
N LEU A 504 11.59 -10.26 -18.92
CA LEU A 504 10.46 -9.34 -19.14
C LEU A 504 9.25 -10.06 -19.73
N GLN A 505 9.44 -11.01 -20.66
CA GLN A 505 8.38 -11.82 -21.21
C GLN A 505 7.68 -12.64 -20.12
N LYS A 506 8.45 -13.30 -19.23
CA LYS A 506 7.89 -14.02 -18.08
C LYS A 506 7.07 -13.11 -17.17
N LYS A 507 7.53 -11.87 -16.92
CA LYS A 507 6.78 -10.88 -16.14
C LYS A 507 5.48 -10.47 -16.84
N GLN A 508 5.49 -10.28 -18.16
CA GLN A 508 4.29 -9.93 -18.93
C GLN A 508 3.27 -11.07 -18.95
N LEU A 509 3.73 -12.32 -19.09
CA LEU A 509 2.85 -13.49 -19.00
C LEU A 509 2.18 -13.59 -17.64
N LYS A 510 2.94 -13.50 -16.54
CA LYS A 510 2.37 -13.48 -15.18
C LYS A 510 1.37 -12.34 -14.97
N HIS A 511 1.68 -11.15 -15.49
CA HIS A 511 0.77 -10.02 -15.39
C HIS A 511 -0.53 -10.28 -16.16
N TYR A 512 -0.43 -10.85 -17.36
CA TYR A 512 -1.58 -11.24 -18.16
C TYR A 512 -2.42 -12.32 -17.47
N ASP A 513 -1.81 -13.36 -16.90
CA ASP A 513 -2.54 -14.40 -16.16
C ASP A 513 -3.34 -13.81 -15.00
N SER A 514 -2.74 -12.86 -14.27
CA SER A 514 -3.44 -12.11 -13.22
C SER A 514 -4.58 -11.25 -13.78
N GLN A 515 -4.40 -10.64 -14.96
CA GLN A 515 -5.47 -9.88 -15.62
C GLN A 515 -6.64 -10.79 -16.02
N VAL A 516 -6.37 -11.98 -16.55
CA VAL A 516 -7.40 -12.96 -16.91
C VAL A 516 -8.18 -13.40 -15.66
N GLN A 517 -7.49 -13.74 -14.57
CA GLN A 517 -8.14 -14.11 -13.30
C GLN A 517 -9.01 -12.98 -12.74
N ASN A 518 -8.49 -11.76 -12.74
CA ASN A 518 -9.24 -10.61 -12.24
C ASN A 518 -10.44 -10.29 -13.14
N PHE A 519 -10.28 -10.37 -14.47
CA PHE A 519 -11.38 -10.18 -15.41
C PHE A 519 -12.47 -11.24 -15.23
N ALA A 520 -12.10 -12.52 -15.11
CA ALA A 520 -13.05 -13.60 -14.83
C ALA A 520 -13.82 -13.34 -13.51
N ALA A 521 -13.11 -12.90 -12.45
CA ALA A 521 -13.73 -12.56 -11.18
C ALA A 521 -14.68 -11.34 -11.26
N ILE A 522 -14.37 -10.36 -12.12
CA ILE A 522 -15.27 -9.23 -12.40
C ILE A 522 -16.54 -9.77 -13.05
N ILE A 523 -16.42 -10.53 -14.14
CA ILE A 523 -17.58 -11.10 -14.85
C ILE A 523 -18.44 -11.96 -13.93
N GLU A 524 -17.83 -12.81 -13.08
CA GLU A 524 -18.57 -13.60 -12.10
C GLU A 524 -19.33 -12.71 -11.10
N SER A 525 -18.71 -11.64 -10.62
CA SER A 525 -19.35 -10.69 -9.70
C SER A 525 -20.48 -9.92 -10.38
N LEU A 526 -20.28 -9.46 -11.62
CA LEU A 526 -21.30 -8.75 -12.41
C LEU A 526 -22.51 -9.64 -12.70
N ASN A 527 -22.28 -10.93 -12.99
CA ASN A 527 -23.35 -11.90 -13.24
C ASN A 527 -24.12 -12.26 -11.97
N ARG A 528 -23.40 -12.43 -10.85
CA ARG A 528 -24.00 -12.75 -9.55
C ARG A 528 -24.92 -11.63 -9.07
N ASP A 529 -24.44 -10.40 -9.18
CA ASP A 529 -25.14 -9.21 -8.66
C ASP A 529 -26.07 -8.57 -9.71
N ARG A 530 -26.12 -9.14 -10.93
CA ARG A 530 -26.94 -8.68 -12.07
C ARG A 530 -26.79 -7.17 -12.32
N VAL A 531 -25.56 -6.76 -12.61
CA VAL A 531 -25.20 -5.34 -12.73
C VAL A 531 -25.61 -4.78 -14.11
N PHE A 532 -26.55 -3.84 -14.10
CA PHE A 532 -27.01 -3.05 -15.25
C PHE A 532 -26.75 -1.55 -15.05
N LYS A 533 -27.23 -0.70 -15.96
CA LYS A 533 -27.03 0.77 -15.93
C LYS A 533 -27.43 1.42 -14.59
N HIS A 534 -28.51 0.93 -13.98
CA HIS A 534 -29.07 1.44 -12.72
C HIS A 534 -28.99 0.43 -11.58
N SER A 535 -27.92 -0.38 -11.56
CA SER A 535 -27.76 -1.43 -10.54
C SER A 535 -27.70 -0.89 -9.13
N GLU A 536 -27.36 0.38 -8.93
CA GLU A 536 -27.30 1.03 -7.62
C GLU A 536 -28.59 0.93 -6.80
N LEU A 537 -29.75 0.78 -7.47
CA LEU A 537 -31.05 0.70 -6.82
C LEU A 537 -31.40 -0.69 -6.31
N VAL A 538 -30.86 -1.73 -6.95
CA VAL A 538 -31.30 -3.13 -6.76
C VAL A 538 -30.21 -3.99 -6.11
N ASN A 539 -28.95 -3.54 -6.19
CA ASN A 539 -27.82 -4.34 -5.77
C ASN A 539 -27.72 -4.42 -4.25
N SER A 540 -27.65 -5.65 -3.72
CA SER A 540 -27.56 -5.91 -2.28
C SER A 540 -26.17 -5.63 -1.70
N ARG A 541 -25.16 -5.49 -2.56
CA ARG A 541 -23.78 -5.24 -2.13
C ARG A 541 -23.50 -3.75 -2.06
N GLU A 542 -23.04 -3.31 -0.90
CA GLU A 542 -22.82 -1.89 -0.60
C GLU A 542 -21.39 -1.41 -0.90
N VAL A 543 -21.29 -0.16 -1.36
CA VAL A 543 -20.02 0.55 -1.56
C VAL A 543 -19.38 0.88 -0.22
N LYS A 544 -18.08 0.55 -0.09
CA LYS A 544 -17.29 0.81 1.13
C LYS A 544 -16.28 1.94 0.99
N THR A 545 -16.05 2.44 -0.24
CA THR A 545 -15.00 3.42 -0.53
C THR A 545 -15.48 4.83 -0.21
N ALA A 546 -14.76 5.50 0.69
CA ALA A 546 -15.06 6.87 1.12
C ALA A 546 -14.26 7.88 0.29
N TYR A 547 -14.63 9.16 0.35
CA TYR A 547 -13.87 10.23 -0.33
C TYR A 547 -12.38 10.27 0.04
N LYS A 548 -12.06 9.84 1.26
CA LYS A 548 -10.69 9.79 1.81
C LYS A 548 -9.79 8.81 1.06
N ASP A 549 -10.37 7.84 0.36
CA ASP A 549 -9.65 6.80 -0.35
C ASP A 549 -9.25 7.24 -1.76
N TYR A 550 -9.79 8.37 -2.25
CA TYR A 550 -9.46 8.95 -3.55
C TYR A 550 -8.26 9.90 -3.43
N ASN A 551 -7.08 9.37 -3.77
CA ASN A 551 -5.81 10.11 -3.74
C ASN A 551 -5.34 10.62 -5.12
N GLY A 552 -6.26 10.69 -6.11
CA GLY A 552 -5.95 11.07 -7.48
C GLY A 552 -5.97 12.57 -7.77
N GLN A 553 -5.24 13.00 -8.80
CA GLN A 553 -5.39 14.33 -9.41
C GLN A 553 -6.60 14.44 -10.34
N ASP A 554 -7.20 13.29 -10.68
CA ASP A 554 -8.29 13.14 -11.65
C ASP A 554 -9.68 13.50 -11.10
N GLY A 555 -9.75 14.17 -9.94
CA GLY A 555 -11.00 14.54 -9.27
C GLY A 555 -11.49 13.49 -8.27
N VAL A 556 -12.54 13.84 -7.55
CA VAL A 556 -13.24 12.99 -6.57
C VAL A 556 -14.67 12.78 -7.07
N PRO A 557 -15.35 11.66 -6.72
CA PRO A 557 -16.75 11.52 -7.08
C PRO A 557 -17.58 12.68 -6.53
N HIS A 558 -18.62 13.08 -7.26
CA HIS A 558 -19.49 14.20 -6.85
C HIS A 558 -20.37 13.86 -5.63
N ILE A 559 -20.72 12.57 -5.47
CA ILE A 559 -21.52 12.05 -4.35
C ILE A 559 -20.76 10.92 -3.65
N GLU A 560 -20.74 10.94 -2.31
CA GLU A 560 -20.17 9.87 -1.49
C GLU A 560 -21.23 8.77 -1.38
N ARG A 561 -21.00 7.65 -2.06
CA ARG A 561 -21.99 6.57 -2.19
C ARG A 561 -21.82 5.46 -1.15
N VAL A 562 -21.15 5.73 -0.02
CA VAL A 562 -20.92 4.73 1.03
C VAL A 562 -22.26 4.20 1.55
N GLY A 563 -22.45 2.88 1.51
CA GLY A 563 -23.71 2.23 1.89
C GLY A 563 -24.75 2.12 0.75
N MET A 564 -24.49 2.69 -0.43
CA MET A 564 -25.36 2.51 -1.61
C MET A 564 -24.96 1.24 -2.39
N GLY A 565 -25.86 0.74 -3.23
CA GLY A 565 -25.59 -0.40 -4.11
C GLY A 565 -24.41 -0.16 -5.06
N MET A 566 -23.57 -1.18 -5.26
CA MET A 566 -22.41 -1.10 -6.14
C MET A 566 -22.81 -0.94 -7.62
N GLN A 567 -22.07 -0.08 -8.33
CA GLN A 567 -22.11 0.10 -9.78
C GLN A 567 -20.90 -0.56 -10.45
N LEU A 568 -20.92 -0.68 -11.79
CA LEU A 568 -19.81 -1.23 -12.58
C LEU A 568 -18.44 -0.61 -12.22
N ALA A 569 -18.41 0.71 -11.99
CA ALA A 569 -17.20 1.42 -11.56
C ALA A 569 -16.59 0.84 -10.27
N ASP A 570 -17.44 0.47 -9.30
CA ASP A 570 -17.03 -0.09 -8.01
C ASP A 570 -16.39 -1.46 -8.16
N TYR A 571 -16.93 -2.33 -9.02
CA TYR A 571 -16.35 -3.64 -9.31
C TYR A 571 -14.97 -3.53 -9.99
N LEU A 572 -14.81 -2.56 -10.90
CA LEU A 572 -13.52 -2.26 -11.52
C LEU A 572 -12.53 -1.71 -10.49
N GLN A 573 -12.99 -0.83 -9.59
CA GLN A 573 -12.19 -0.25 -8.52
C GLN A 573 -11.71 -1.31 -7.52
N GLU A 574 -12.57 -2.24 -7.09
CA GLU A 574 -12.21 -3.31 -6.16
C GLU A 574 -11.07 -4.19 -6.67
N LYS A 575 -10.97 -4.34 -8.01
CA LYS A 575 -9.91 -5.12 -8.67
C LYS A 575 -8.72 -4.29 -9.13
N GLY A 576 -8.69 -2.99 -8.80
CA GLY A 576 -7.58 -2.09 -9.10
C GLY A 576 -7.47 -1.68 -10.57
N TYR A 577 -8.55 -1.80 -11.34
CA TYR A 577 -8.57 -1.31 -12.72
C TYR A 577 -8.90 0.17 -12.78
N ARG A 578 -8.67 0.77 -13.97
CA ARG A 578 -9.15 2.13 -14.24
C ARG A 578 -10.68 2.09 -14.32
N PHE A 579 -11.29 3.10 -13.73
CA PHE A 579 -12.72 3.30 -13.71
C PHE A 579 -13.00 4.79 -13.81
N PHE A 580 -14.25 5.12 -14.06
CA PHE A 580 -14.76 6.49 -14.03
C PHE A 580 -15.94 6.54 -13.06
N LYS A 581 -15.98 7.59 -12.24
CA LYS A 581 -17.14 7.97 -11.44
C LYS A 581 -17.52 9.39 -11.75
N TRP A 582 -18.81 9.70 -11.66
CA TRP A 582 -19.27 11.07 -11.85
C TRP A 582 -18.53 12.06 -10.94
N GLY A 583 -18.01 13.15 -11.48
CA GLY A 583 -17.14 14.11 -10.77
C GLY A 583 -15.65 13.96 -11.11
N MET A 584 -15.23 12.80 -11.61
CA MET A 584 -13.87 12.62 -12.11
C MET A 584 -13.66 13.26 -13.49
N LYS A 585 -12.41 13.52 -13.85
CA LYS A 585 -12.01 14.03 -15.16
C LYS A 585 -12.06 12.92 -16.21
N PHE A 586 -12.77 13.16 -17.31
CA PHE A 586 -12.81 12.26 -18.47
C PHE A 586 -12.52 13.00 -19.77
N ASP A 587 -11.31 12.80 -20.30
CA ASP A 587 -10.83 13.51 -21.49
C ASP A 587 -11.01 12.71 -22.80
N LYS A 588 -11.29 11.40 -22.73
CA LYS A 588 -11.40 10.54 -23.92
C LYS A 588 -12.63 10.91 -24.77
N ARG A 589 -12.61 10.56 -26.07
CA ARG A 589 -13.82 10.66 -26.92
C ARG A 589 -14.81 9.57 -26.55
N PHE A 590 -16.08 9.94 -26.40
CA PHE A 590 -17.17 8.99 -26.16
C PHE A 590 -17.20 7.97 -27.29
N LYS A 591 -17.20 6.70 -26.91
CA LYS A 591 -17.55 5.58 -27.77
C LYS A 591 -18.93 5.11 -27.30
N PHE A 592 -19.88 5.09 -28.23
CA PHE A 592 -21.22 4.56 -28.02
C PHE A 592 -21.34 3.29 -28.84
#